data_AF-A0A0C9XQ69-F1
#
_entry.id   AF-A0A0C9XQ69-F1
#
_cell.length_a   1.000
_cell.length_b   1.000
_cell.length_c   1.000
_cell.angle_alpha   90.00
_cell.angle_beta   90.00
_cell.angle_gamma   90.00
#
_symmetry.space_group_name_H-M   'P 1'
#
loop_
_entity.id
_entity.type
_entity.pdbx_description
1 polymer ?
#
loop_
_entity_poly.entity_id
_entity_poly.type
_entity_poly.pdbx_seq_one_letter_code
_entity_poly.pdbx_strand_id
1 'polypeptide(L)'
;MQQTRLLKLALPLVRTHGFTREALARSVLQLPAPKAHTDPLPDAAVSALFGSGDQARKTLIDAWLTEGIRQLQLVDVKASGATVRELLRARLAYNEPVLGYLPEAFALMASPVSGSPPLDPMPALKHATGIADEVCYISGDASLQLAWYTRRASLAAIYMAAELHQLSSPKTAYAFLDSLFESSSSLESTLGEVSLFSNYITKSWKGIIKSSGIL
;
A
#
# COMPACT_ATOMS: atom_id res chain seq x y z
N MET A 1 9.30 -10.85 18.35
CA MET A 1 10.60 -10.40 17.81
C MET A 1 11.04 -11.16 16.54
N GLN A 2 10.91 -12.49 16.45
CA GLN A 2 11.34 -13.24 15.25
C GLN A 2 10.46 -12.95 14.01
N GLN A 3 9.13 -12.94 14.16
CA GLN A 3 8.17 -12.68 13.09
C GLN A 3 8.41 -11.33 12.38
N THR A 4 8.53 -10.23 13.12
CA THR A 4 8.78 -8.89 12.55
C THR A 4 10.07 -8.83 11.74
N ARG A 5 11.13 -9.52 12.19
CA ARG A 5 12.38 -9.59 11.46
C ARG A 5 12.23 -10.36 10.14
N LEU A 6 11.54 -11.50 10.17
CA LEU A 6 11.26 -12.29 8.97
C LEU A 6 10.38 -11.51 7.98
N LEU A 7 9.37 -10.77 8.45
CA LEU A 7 8.58 -9.89 7.58
C LEU A 7 9.45 -8.85 6.87
N LYS A 8 10.36 -8.19 7.58
CA LYS A 8 11.30 -7.24 6.95
C LYS A 8 12.17 -7.89 5.88
N LEU A 9 12.62 -9.12 6.11
CA LEU A 9 13.40 -9.90 5.14
C LEU A 9 12.56 -10.42 3.97
N ALA A 10 11.24 -10.53 4.14
CA ALA A 10 10.32 -10.91 3.07
C ALA A 10 10.04 -9.77 2.09
N LEU A 11 10.11 -8.50 2.52
CA LEU A 11 9.75 -7.35 1.67
C LEU A 11 10.52 -7.29 0.34
N PRO A 12 11.86 -7.47 0.30
CA PRO A 12 12.58 -7.48 -0.97
C PRO A 12 12.17 -8.64 -1.89
N LEU A 13 11.71 -9.76 -1.32
CA LEU A 13 11.31 -10.96 -2.07
C LEU A 13 9.98 -10.77 -2.81
N VAL A 14 9.16 -9.79 -2.43
CA VAL A 14 7.92 -9.43 -3.13
C VAL A 14 8.19 -9.06 -4.59
N ARG A 15 9.35 -8.47 -4.89
CA ARG A 15 9.74 -8.08 -6.26
C ARG A 15 9.79 -9.26 -7.24
N THR A 16 10.05 -10.46 -6.74
CA THR A 16 10.19 -11.66 -7.58
C THR A 16 9.13 -12.72 -7.31
N HIS A 17 8.53 -12.73 -6.11
CA HIS A 17 7.56 -13.75 -5.70
C HIS A 17 6.15 -13.19 -5.44
N GLY A 18 5.95 -11.88 -5.55
CA GLY A 18 4.69 -11.20 -5.21
C GLY A 18 4.32 -11.29 -3.73
N PHE A 19 3.08 -10.91 -3.40
CA PHE A 19 2.53 -10.97 -2.04
C PHE A 19 2.04 -12.38 -1.70
N THR A 20 2.98 -13.33 -1.63
CA THR A 20 2.69 -14.76 -1.53
C THR A 20 3.22 -15.38 -0.23
N ARG A 21 2.66 -16.55 0.11
CA ARG A 21 3.17 -17.39 1.20
C ARG A 21 4.59 -17.87 0.93
N GLU A 22 4.96 -18.04 -0.33
CA GLU A 22 6.32 -18.41 -0.74
C GLU A 22 7.34 -17.30 -0.42
N ALA A 23 6.99 -16.03 -0.64
CA ALA A 23 7.84 -14.91 -0.24
C ALA A 23 8.11 -14.91 1.27
N LEU A 24 7.09 -15.23 2.08
CA LEU A 24 7.25 -15.38 3.53
C LEU A 24 8.10 -16.60 3.89
N ALA A 25 7.87 -17.74 3.26
CA ALA A 25 8.62 -18.97 3.52
C ALA A 25 10.12 -18.77 3.26
N ARG A 26 10.48 -18.08 2.18
CA ARG A 26 11.87 -17.81 1.78
C ARG A 26 12.56 -16.74 2.61
N SER A 27 11.83 -15.94 3.40
CA SER A 27 12.43 -14.89 4.24
C SER A 27 13.48 -15.43 5.22
N VAL A 28 13.33 -16.68 5.65
CA VAL A 28 14.26 -17.36 6.56
C VAL A 28 15.64 -17.60 5.93
N LEU A 29 15.68 -17.75 4.60
CA LEU A 29 16.93 -17.94 3.83
C LEU A 29 17.79 -16.66 3.82
N GLN A 30 17.19 -15.51 4.12
CA GLN A 30 17.87 -14.21 4.17
C GLN A 30 18.45 -13.90 5.57
N LEU A 31 18.37 -14.84 6.53
CA LEU A 31 18.97 -14.66 7.83
C LEU A 31 20.50 -14.76 7.75
N PRO A 32 21.25 -13.85 8.40
CA PRO A 32 22.70 -13.93 8.45
C PRO A 32 23.14 -15.13 9.30
N ALA A 33 24.35 -15.63 9.02
CA ALA A 33 25.01 -16.65 9.81
C ALA A 33 25.10 -16.25 11.30
N PRO A 34 25.00 -17.20 12.25
CA PRO A 34 24.85 -18.64 12.08
C PRO A 34 23.38 -19.11 11.99
N LYS A 35 22.42 -18.17 11.88
CA LYS A 35 20.98 -18.48 11.83
C LYS A 35 20.45 -18.66 10.41
N ALA A 36 21.35 -18.84 9.43
CA ALA A 36 20.97 -19.04 8.04
C ALA A 36 20.31 -20.42 7.91
N HIS A 37 19.14 -20.45 7.29
CA HIS A 37 18.47 -21.69 6.93
C HIS A 37 18.79 -22.05 5.48
N THR A 38 18.85 -23.35 5.17
CA THR A 38 19.04 -23.88 3.82
C THR A 38 17.74 -23.98 3.03
N ASP A 39 16.64 -24.25 3.75
CA ASP A 39 15.34 -24.54 3.17
C ASP A 39 14.28 -23.50 3.61
N PRO A 40 13.30 -23.18 2.74
CA PRO A 40 12.18 -22.33 3.12
C PRO A 40 11.40 -22.89 4.31
N LEU A 41 10.66 -22.02 5.00
CA LEU A 41 9.76 -22.47 6.07
C LEU A 41 8.68 -23.41 5.52
N PRO A 42 8.35 -24.51 6.22
CA PRO A 42 7.21 -25.34 5.86
C PRO A 42 5.90 -24.54 6.02
N ASP A 43 4.86 -24.91 5.26
CA ASP A 43 3.60 -24.17 5.22
C ASP A 43 2.94 -24.01 6.61
N ALA A 44 3.05 -25.02 7.47
CA ALA A 44 2.57 -24.95 8.86
C ALA A 44 3.27 -23.84 9.67
N ALA A 45 4.57 -23.63 9.46
CA ALA A 45 5.33 -22.57 10.12
C ALA A 45 4.97 -21.20 9.56
N VAL A 46 4.74 -21.08 8.24
CA VAL A 46 4.20 -19.85 7.63
C VAL A 46 2.84 -19.51 8.25
N SER A 47 1.95 -20.49 8.39
CA SER A 47 0.65 -20.32 9.02
C SER A 47 0.76 -19.88 10.49
N ALA A 48 1.63 -20.53 11.27
CA ALA A 48 1.82 -20.19 12.68
C ALA A 48 2.43 -18.80 12.89
N LEU A 49 3.31 -18.35 11.99
CA LEU A 49 4.01 -17.07 12.11
C LEU A 49 3.23 -15.90 11.51
N PHE A 50 2.50 -16.10 10.41
CA PHE A 50 1.92 -15.00 9.64
C PHE A 50 0.41 -15.13 9.42
N GLY A 51 -0.20 -16.26 9.78
CA GLY A 51 -1.62 -16.53 9.59
C GLY A 51 -1.88 -17.58 8.50
N SER A 52 -3.04 -18.24 8.59
CA SER A 52 -3.44 -19.27 7.64
C SER A 52 -3.87 -18.68 6.29
N GLY A 53 -3.61 -19.41 5.20
CA GLY A 53 -4.06 -19.05 3.85
C GLY A 53 -3.75 -17.60 3.49
N ASP A 54 -4.80 -16.86 3.15
CA ASP A 54 -4.76 -15.45 2.76
C ASP A 54 -4.38 -14.49 3.89
N GLN A 55 -4.54 -14.87 5.16
CA GLN A 55 -4.15 -14.01 6.27
C GLN A 55 -2.63 -13.79 6.31
N ALA A 56 -1.82 -14.79 5.91
CA ALA A 56 -0.38 -14.60 5.71
C ALA A 56 -0.08 -13.57 4.62
N ARG A 57 -0.79 -13.65 3.49
CA ARG A 57 -0.63 -12.72 2.38
C ARG A 57 -1.02 -11.30 2.81
N LYS A 58 -2.16 -11.12 3.47
CA LYS A 58 -2.58 -9.83 4.07
C LYS A 58 -1.53 -9.28 5.03
N THR A 59 -0.96 -10.13 5.89
CA THR A 59 0.13 -9.72 6.80
C THR A 59 1.37 -9.22 6.06
N LEU A 60 1.74 -9.83 4.93
CA LEU A 60 2.85 -9.35 4.10
C LEU A 60 2.52 -8.02 3.40
N ILE A 61 1.27 -7.85 2.94
CA ILE A 61 0.79 -6.60 2.34
C ILE A 61 0.82 -5.48 3.38
N ASP A 62 0.27 -5.69 4.57
CA ASP A 62 0.30 -4.73 5.67
C ASP A 62 1.75 -4.33 6.05
N ALA A 63 2.66 -5.31 6.08
CA ALA A 63 4.08 -5.05 6.32
C ALA A 63 4.70 -4.18 5.23
N TRP A 64 4.35 -4.39 3.96
CA TRP A 64 4.81 -3.58 2.84
C TRP A 64 4.27 -2.14 2.91
N LEU A 65 2.98 -1.96 3.19
CA LEU A 65 2.36 -0.64 3.31
C LEU A 65 2.95 0.16 4.48
N THR A 66 3.15 -0.52 5.63
CA THR A 66 3.80 0.05 6.82
C THR A 66 5.24 0.46 6.53
N GLU A 67 6.00 -0.39 5.83
CA GLU A 67 7.37 -0.05 5.44
C GLU A 67 7.40 1.16 4.50
N GLY A 68 6.44 1.28 3.58
CA GLY A 68 6.32 2.45 2.71
C GLY A 68 6.16 3.77 3.47
N ILE A 69 5.40 3.77 4.59
CA ILE A 69 5.31 4.92 5.50
C ILE A 69 6.65 5.13 6.24
N ARG A 70 7.27 4.05 6.71
CA ARG A 70 8.58 4.11 7.38
C ARG A 70 9.69 4.70 6.48
N GLN A 71 9.62 4.50 5.17
CA GLN A 71 10.56 5.09 4.22
C GLN A 71 10.40 6.62 4.15
N LEU A 72 9.20 7.16 4.35
CA LEU A 72 8.98 8.61 4.45
C LEU A 72 9.67 9.21 5.67
N GLN A 73 9.65 8.51 6.80
CA GLN A 73 10.33 8.92 8.03
C GLN A 73 11.86 9.01 7.89
N LEU A 74 12.44 8.36 6.88
CA LEU A 74 13.87 8.46 6.57
C LEU A 74 14.23 9.69 5.74
N VAL A 75 13.24 10.41 5.19
CA VAL A 75 13.48 11.65 4.44
C VAL A 75 13.80 12.76 5.43
N ASP A 76 15.02 13.30 5.35
CA ASP A 76 15.39 14.50 6.12
C ASP A 76 14.76 15.73 5.47
N VAL A 77 13.51 16.01 5.84
CA VAL A 77 12.73 17.14 5.33
C VAL A 77 13.42 18.48 5.64
N LYS A 78 14.11 18.60 6.78
CA LYS A 78 14.78 19.85 7.18
C LYS A 78 16.00 20.13 6.32
N ALA A 79 16.79 19.11 6.02
CA ALA A 79 17.97 19.27 5.18
C ALA A 79 17.61 19.38 3.68
N SER A 80 16.62 18.62 3.23
CA SER A 80 16.25 18.56 1.80
C SER A 80 15.28 19.68 1.37
N GLY A 81 14.51 20.25 2.29
CA GLY A 81 13.40 21.15 1.97
C GLY A 81 12.23 20.44 1.29
N ALA A 82 12.10 19.11 1.45
CA ALA A 82 11.10 18.31 0.77
C ALA A 82 9.67 18.80 1.03
N THR A 83 8.96 19.10 -0.05
CA THR A 83 7.56 19.52 -0.03
C THR A 83 6.62 18.33 0.18
N VAL A 84 5.38 18.61 0.61
CA VAL A 84 4.30 17.60 0.69
C VAL A 84 4.13 16.84 -0.64
N ARG A 85 4.24 17.54 -1.77
CA ARG A 85 4.18 16.95 -3.11
C ARG A 85 5.31 15.94 -3.33
N GLU A 86 6.54 16.28 -2.97
CA GLU A 86 7.70 15.40 -3.10
C GLU A 86 7.61 14.19 -2.16
N LEU A 87 7.06 14.36 -0.97
CA LEU A 87 6.81 13.25 -0.04
C LEU A 87 5.78 12.27 -0.61
N LEU A 88 4.67 12.74 -1.19
CA LEU A 88 3.69 11.86 -1.85
C LEU A 88 4.29 11.17 -3.09
N ARG A 89 5.11 11.87 -3.88
CA ARG A 89 5.87 11.25 -4.98
C ARG A 89 6.81 10.16 -4.49
N ALA A 90 7.57 10.41 -3.41
CA ALA A 90 8.45 9.42 -2.81
C ALA A 90 7.67 8.19 -2.32
N ARG A 91 6.48 8.39 -1.74
CA ARG A 91 5.61 7.29 -1.36
C ARG A 91 5.11 6.49 -2.57
N LEU A 92 4.72 7.14 -3.66
CA LEU A 92 4.36 6.45 -4.91
C LEU A 92 5.56 5.68 -5.48
N ALA A 93 6.76 6.27 -5.45
CA ALA A 93 7.98 5.63 -5.95
C ALA A 93 8.27 4.30 -5.21
N TYR A 94 7.95 4.21 -3.92
CA TYR A 94 8.08 2.97 -3.15
C TYR A 94 7.29 1.79 -3.75
N ASN A 95 6.17 2.05 -4.44
CA ASN A 95 5.36 1.02 -5.08
C ASN A 95 5.97 0.47 -6.38
N GLU A 96 6.83 1.25 -7.06
CA GLU A 96 7.34 0.95 -8.41
C GLU A 96 7.91 -0.47 -8.58
N PRO A 97 8.72 -1.01 -7.64
CA PRO A 97 9.32 -2.33 -7.79
C PRO A 97 8.31 -3.49 -7.78
N VAL A 98 7.05 -3.25 -7.38
CA VAL A 98 6.03 -4.29 -7.19
C VAL A 98 4.68 -3.92 -7.81
N LEU A 99 4.62 -2.91 -8.70
CA LEU A 99 3.37 -2.42 -9.30
C LEU A 99 2.52 -3.53 -9.93
N GLY A 100 3.16 -4.54 -10.56
CA GLY A 100 2.45 -5.67 -11.15
C GLY A 100 1.70 -6.55 -10.15
N TYR A 101 2.05 -6.52 -8.87
CA TYR A 101 1.44 -7.32 -7.81
C TYR A 101 0.44 -6.53 -6.95
N LEU A 102 0.46 -5.20 -6.99
CA LEU A 102 -0.38 -4.35 -6.15
C LEU A 102 -1.88 -4.44 -6.45
N PRO A 103 -2.35 -4.58 -7.70
CA PRO A 103 -3.78 -4.76 -7.97
C PRO A 103 -4.38 -5.97 -7.26
N GLU A 104 -3.67 -7.11 -7.29
CA GLU A 104 -4.10 -8.33 -6.58
C GLU A 104 -4.01 -8.15 -5.06
N ALA A 105 -2.95 -7.51 -4.56
CA ALA A 105 -2.78 -7.23 -3.13
C ALA A 105 -3.92 -6.36 -2.57
N PHE A 106 -4.26 -5.27 -3.26
CA PHE A 106 -5.37 -4.41 -2.84
C PHE A 106 -6.72 -5.09 -2.98
N ALA A 107 -6.92 -5.93 -4.00
CA ALA A 107 -8.11 -6.76 -4.10
C ALA A 107 -8.24 -7.73 -2.92
N LEU A 108 -7.13 -8.35 -2.51
CA LEU A 108 -7.12 -9.21 -1.34
C LEU A 108 -7.45 -8.43 -0.06
N MET A 109 -6.86 -7.26 0.14
CA MET A 109 -7.12 -6.43 1.32
C MET A 109 -8.59 -6.01 1.38
N ALA A 110 -9.20 -5.66 0.26
CA ALA A 110 -10.61 -5.30 0.16
C ALA A 110 -11.56 -6.52 0.26
N SER A 111 -11.05 -7.76 0.21
CA SER A 111 -11.87 -8.96 0.33
C SER A 111 -12.30 -9.19 1.79
N PRO A 112 -13.62 -9.29 2.07
CA PRO A 112 -14.12 -9.45 3.43
C PRO A 112 -13.71 -10.81 4.03
N VAL A 113 -13.48 -10.84 5.35
CA VAL A 113 -13.15 -12.06 6.08
C VAL A 113 -14.37 -12.98 6.19
N SER A 114 -15.58 -12.40 6.27
CA SER A 114 -16.86 -13.11 6.36
C SER A 114 -18.00 -12.20 5.88
N GLY A 115 -18.80 -12.64 4.91
CA GLY A 115 -20.11 -12.03 4.57
C GLY A 115 -20.11 -10.78 3.68
N SER A 116 -21.33 -10.39 3.27
CA SER A 116 -21.68 -9.18 2.51
C SER A 116 -21.42 -7.91 3.34
N PRO A 117 -20.93 -6.79 2.78
CA PRO A 117 -20.84 -6.44 1.35
C PRO A 117 -19.68 -7.15 0.61
N PRO A 118 -19.69 -7.16 -0.74
CA PRO A 118 -18.65 -7.82 -1.53
C PRO A 118 -17.25 -7.20 -1.35
N LEU A 119 -17.14 -6.01 -0.76
CA LEU A 119 -15.91 -5.22 -0.62
C LEU A 119 -15.86 -4.50 0.73
N ASP A 120 -14.70 -4.54 1.39
CA ASP A 120 -14.37 -3.71 2.56
C ASP A 120 -13.45 -2.54 2.14
N PRO A 121 -13.92 -1.28 2.15
CA PRO A 121 -13.09 -0.12 1.81
C PRO A 121 -12.18 0.32 2.96
N MET A 122 -12.38 -0.19 4.18
CA MET A 122 -11.67 0.29 5.37
C MET A 122 -10.15 0.13 5.29
N PRO A 123 -9.58 -0.96 4.74
CA PRO A 123 -8.13 -1.09 4.58
C PRO A 123 -7.54 -0.01 3.66
N ALA A 124 -8.19 0.29 2.53
CA ALA A 124 -7.72 1.33 1.61
C ALA A 124 -7.79 2.73 2.27
N LEU A 125 -8.87 3.00 3.01
CA LEU A 125 -9.01 4.26 3.74
C LEU A 125 -7.92 4.40 4.82
N LYS A 126 -7.68 3.36 5.63
CA LYS A 126 -6.63 3.36 6.66
C LYS A 126 -5.23 3.57 6.08
N HIS A 127 -4.95 2.93 4.94
CA HIS A 127 -3.69 3.09 4.22
C HIS A 127 -3.47 4.55 3.77
N ALA A 128 -4.46 5.15 3.10
CA ALA A 128 -4.35 6.53 2.62
C ALA A 128 -4.29 7.55 3.77
N THR A 129 -5.09 7.37 4.84
CA THR A 129 -5.05 8.28 5.99
C THR A 129 -3.75 8.17 6.78
N GLY A 130 -3.17 6.97 6.89
CA GLY A 130 -1.86 6.78 7.53
C GLY A 130 -0.74 7.52 6.79
N ILE A 131 -0.76 7.51 5.46
CA ILE A 131 0.19 8.27 4.64
C ILE A 131 -0.01 9.77 4.82
N ALA A 132 -1.26 10.25 4.74
CA ALA A 132 -1.57 11.66 4.92
C ALA A 132 -1.15 12.18 6.30
N ASP A 133 -1.37 11.38 7.35
CA ASP A 133 -0.95 11.72 8.71
C ASP A 133 0.57 11.84 8.83
N GLU A 134 1.31 10.84 8.34
CA GLU A 134 2.77 10.85 8.36
C GLU A 134 3.33 12.05 7.58
N VAL A 135 2.81 12.31 6.38
CA VAL A 135 3.27 13.44 5.54
C VAL A 135 3.02 14.78 6.22
N CYS A 136 1.85 14.97 6.82
CA CYS A 136 1.60 16.18 7.61
C CYS A 136 2.54 16.28 8.81
N TYR A 137 2.82 15.18 9.49
CA TYR A 137 3.72 15.14 10.64
C TYR A 137 5.15 15.55 10.25
N ILE A 138 5.76 14.90 9.26
CA ILE A 138 7.16 15.17 8.87
C ILE A 138 7.34 16.51 8.14
N SER A 139 6.29 17.04 7.49
CA SER A 139 6.31 18.37 6.89
C SER A 139 6.11 19.52 7.88
N GLY A 140 5.89 19.20 9.17
CA GLY A 140 5.73 20.20 10.22
C GLY A 140 4.42 20.98 10.12
N ASP A 141 3.34 20.31 9.71
CA ASP A 141 2.01 20.93 9.59
C ASP A 141 1.56 21.56 10.92
N ALA A 142 1.40 22.88 10.92
CA ALA A 142 0.96 23.67 12.06
C ALA A 142 -0.56 23.90 12.10
N SER A 143 -1.33 23.19 11.26
CA SER A 143 -2.79 23.31 11.20
C SER A 143 -3.44 22.91 12.53
N LEU A 144 -4.39 23.71 13.02
CA LEU A 144 -5.11 23.47 14.28
C LEU A 144 -6.59 23.15 14.03
N GLN A 145 -7.20 22.42 14.97
CA GLN A 145 -8.65 22.17 15.05
C GLN A 145 -9.24 21.57 13.75
N LEU A 146 -10.18 22.25 13.08
CA LEU A 146 -10.86 21.71 11.89
C LEU A 146 -9.95 21.70 10.65
N ALA A 147 -9.04 22.67 10.52
CA ALA A 147 -8.12 22.76 9.37
C ALA A 147 -7.19 21.54 9.28
N TRP A 148 -6.82 20.98 10.45
CA TRP A 148 -6.05 19.74 10.56
C TRP A 148 -6.73 18.55 9.89
N TYR A 149 -8.03 18.36 10.17
CA TYR A 149 -8.83 17.27 9.62
C TYR A 149 -9.07 17.46 8.12
N THR A 150 -9.41 18.67 7.69
CA THR A 150 -9.63 18.99 6.27
C THR A 150 -8.36 18.75 5.45
N ARG A 151 -7.20 19.16 5.96
CA ARG A 151 -5.91 18.94 5.28
C ARG A 151 -5.58 17.46 5.11
N ARG A 152 -5.73 16.66 6.16
CA ARG A 152 -5.49 15.20 6.10
C ARG A 152 -6.45 14.49 5.17
N ALA A 153 -7.73 14.84 5.23
CA ALA A 153 -8.73 14.28 4.33
C ALA A 153 -8.40 14.59 2.86
N SER A 154 -8.01 15.84 2.57
CA SER A 154 -7.61 16.25 1.23
C SER A 154 -6.36 15.49 0.75
N LEU A 155 -5.31 15.39 1.57
CA LEU A 155 -4.10 14.66 1.20
C LEU A 155 -4.33 13.16 1.02
N ALA A 156 -5.16 12.56 1.87
CA ALA A 156 -5.54 11.15 1.73
C ALA A 156 -6.28 10.91 0.41
N ALA A 157 -7.20 11.80 0.03
CA ALA A 157 -7.92 11.73 -1.24
C ALA A 157 -6.97 11.89 -2.45
N ILE A 158 -6.09 12.90 -2.42
CA ILE A 158 -5.08 13.13 -3.47
C ILE A 158 -4.18 11.91 -3.64
N TYR A 159 -3.63 11.38 -2.54
CA TYR A 159 -2.75 10.22 -2.60
C TYR A 159 -3.50 8.99 -3.12
N MET A 160 -4.71 8.72 -2.63
CA MET A 160 -5.51 7.57 -3.06
C MET A 160 -5.83 7.61 -4.55
N ALA A 161 -6.22 8.78 -5.08
CA ALA A 161 -6.46 8.96 -6.51
C ALA A 161 -5.18 8.74 -7.33
N ALA A 162 -4.05 9.30 -6.89
CA ALA A 162 -2.77 9.14 -7.57
C ALA A 162 -2.23 7.71 -7.53
N GLU A 163 -2.35 7.00 -6.40
CA GLU A 163 -1.94 5.60 -6.26
C GLU A 163 -2.78 4.70 -7.14
N LEU A 164 -4.09 4.89 -7.17
CA LEU A 164 -4.93 4.23 -8.16
C LEU A 164 -4.43 4.48 -9.58
N HIS A 165 -4.25 5.76 -9.95
CA HIS A 165 -3.85 6.10 -11.31
C HIS A 165 -2.50 5.46 -11.64
N GLN A 166 -1.60 5.32 -10.66
CA GLN A 166 -0.33 4.61 -10.79
C GLN A 166 -0.52 3.12 -11.15
N LEU A 167 -1.53 2.44 -10.63
CA LEU A 167 -1.79 1.03 -10.95
C LEU A 167 -2.19 0.83 -12.42
N SER A 168 -2.91 1.80 -12.99
CA SER A 168 -3.42 1.72 -14.37
C SER A 168 -2.49 2.37 -15.39
N SER A 169 -1.86 3.47 -15.01
CA SER A 169 -1.12 4.39 -15.87
C SER A 169 0.18 4.87 -15.17
N PRO A 170 1.12 3.95 -14.85
CA PRO A 170 2.27 4.27 -14.00
C PRO A 170 3.17 5.38 -14.56
N LYS A 171 3.29 5.47 -15.90
CA LYS A 171 4.13 6.49 -16.56
C LYS A 171 3.64 7.92 -16.34
N THR A 172 2.36 8.12 -16.03
CA THR A 172 1.76 9.46 -15.86
C THR A 172 1.34 9.72 -14.42
N ALA A 173 1.68 8.83 -13.47
CA ALA A 173 1.30 8.94 -12.07
C ALA A 173 1.76 10.24 -11.40
N TYR A 174 3.01 10.65 -11.62
CA TYR A 174 3.54 11.87 -11.02
C TYR A 174 2.89 13.13 -11.58
N ALA A 175 2.72 13.20 -12.90
CA ALA A 175 2.03 14.33 -13.55
C ALA A 175 0.57 14.42 -13.09
N PHE A 176 -0.11 13.29 -12.93
CA PHE A 176 -1.47 13.24 -12.40
C PHE A 176 -1.54 13.73 -10.95
N LEU A 177 -0.63 13.26 -10.09
CA LEU A 177 -0.50 13.76 -8.71
C LEU A 177 -0.30 15.28 -8.67
N ASP A 178 0.56 15.84 -9.52
CA ASP A 178 0.78 17.28 -9.56
C ASP A 178 -0.48 18.05 -9.96
N SER A 179 -1.20 17.55 -10.96
CA SER A 179 -2.45 18.16 -11.43
C SER A 179 -3.53 18.18 -10.34
N LEU A 180 -3.54 17.21 -9.42
CA LEU A 180 -4.44 17.19 -8.26
C LEU A 180 -4.11 18.30 -7.26
N PHE A 181 -2.84 18.69 -7.11
CA PHE A 181 -2.45 19.84 -6.28
C PHE A 181 -2.79 21.17 -6.93
N GLU A 182 -2.74 21.25 -8.26
CA GLU A 182 -3.09 22.46 -9.02
C GLU A 182 -4.61 22.66 -9.10
N SER A 183 -5.38 21.57 -9.08
CA SER A 183 -6.85 21.57 -9.14
C SER A 183 -7.53 21.80 -7.79
N SER A 184 -6.78 22.24 -6.76
CA SER A 184 -7.22 22.28 -5.35
C SER A 184 -8.30 23.33 -5.02
N SER A 185 -8.97 23.92 -6.01
CA SER A 185 -10.16 24.76 -5.82
C SER A 185 -11.49 24.02 -5.98
N SER A 186 -11.50 22.69 -6.20
CA SER A 186 -12.76 21.91 -6.17
C SER A 186 -12.57 20.52 -5.56
N LEU A 187 -12.64 20.45 -4.23
CA LEU A 187 -12.79 19.20 -3.47
C LEU A 187 -13.96 18.32 -4.00
N GLU A 188 -14.91 18.93 -4.70
CA GLU A 188 -16.06 18.28 -5.36
C GLU A 188 -15.67 17.43 -6.58
N SER A 189 -14.60 17.77 -7.32
CA SER A 189 -14.21 17.02 -8.53
C SER A 189 -13.46 15.73 -8.20
N THR A 190 -12.66 15.72 -7.13
CA THR A 190 -11.94 14.54 -6.61
C THR A 190 -12.87 13.43 -6.11
N LEU A 191 -14.07 13.76 -5.61
CA LEU A 191 -15.08 12.76 -5.24
C LEU A 191 -15.70 12.10 -6.49
N GLY A 192 -15.71 12.78 -7.63
CA GLY A 192 -16.12 12.23 -8.92
C GLY A 192 -15.16 11.17 -9.47
N GLU A 193 -13.86 11.30 -9.19
CA GLU A 193 -12.84 10.33 -9.63
C GLU A 193 -12.83 9.04 -8.80
N VAL A 194 -13.25 9.09 -7.53
CA VAL A 194 -13.51 7.89 -6.71
C VAL A 194 -14.61 7.01 -7.34
N SER A 195 -15.57 7.61 -8.04
CA SER A 195 -16.57 6.88 -8.84
C SER A 195 -15.95 6.22 -10.10
N LEU A 196 -14.96 6.87 -10.73
CA LEU A 196 -14.21 6.28 -11.83
C LEU A 196 -13.34 5.10 -11.36
N PHE A 197 -12.83 5.14 -10.13
CA PHE A 197 -12.14 4.00 -9.53
C PHE A 197 -13.04 2.78 -9.35
N SER A 198 -14.27 3.00 -8.87
CA SER A 198 -15.28 1.95 -8.74
C SER A 198 -15.52 1.22 -10.07
N ASN A 199 -15.53 1.94 -11.19
CA ASN A 199 -15.67 1.38 -12.54
C ASN A 199 -14.42 0.63 -13.05
N TYR A 200 -13.21 1.02 -12.64
CA TYR A 200 -11.96 0.32 -13.01
C TYR A 200 -11.72 -0.94 -12.15
N ILE A 201 -12.01 -0.85 -10.85
CA ILE A 201 -12.02 -1.99 -9.92
C ILE A 201 -13.02 -3.05 -10.40
N THR A 202 -14.26 -2.68 -10.69
CA THR A 202 -15.28 -3.63 -11.17
C THR A 202 -14.92 -4.31 -12.49
N LYS A 203 -14.26 -3.61 -13.44
CA LYS A 203 -13.81 -4.22 -14.71
C LYS A 203 -12.57 -5.10 -14.54
N SER A 204 -11.58 -4.69 -13.76
CA SER A 204 -10.37 -5.47 -13.49
C SER A 204 -10.68 -6.73 -12.68
N TRP A 205 -11.67 -6.66 -11.78
CA TRP A 205 -12.09 -7.78 -10.93
C TRP A 205 -12.94 -8.81 -11.69
N LYS A 206 -13.69 -8.41 -12.73
CA LYS A 206 -14.40 -9.36 -13.61
C LYS A 206 -13.45 -10.33 -14.31
N GLY A 207 -12.23 -9.90 -14.63
CA GLY A 207 -11.18 -10.77 -15.19
C GLY A 207 -10.58 -11.73 -14.16
N ILE A 208 -10.36 -11.25 -12.93
CA ILE A 208 -9.73 -11.99 -11.84
C ILE A 208 -10.69 -13.05 -11.24
N ILE A 209 -11.98 -12.72 -11.05
CA ILE A 209 -13.01 -13.66 -10.58
C ILE A 209 -13.18 -14.83 -11.56
N LYS A 210 -13.01 -14.58 -12.86
CA LYS A 210 -13.06 -15.63 -13.90
C LYS A 210 -11.82 -16.51 -13.90
N SER A 211 -10.66 -16.03 -13.45
CA SER A 211 -9.41 -16.80 -13.41
C SER A 211 -9.13 -17.50 -12.08
N SER A 212 -9.82 -17.12 -10.99
CA SER A 212 -9.67 -17.75 -9.66
C SER A 212 -10.60 -18.95 -9.42
N GLY A 213 -11.37 -19.38 -10.42
CA GLY A 213 -12.22 -20.58 -10.34
C GLY A 213 -13.39 -20.48 -9.35
N ILE A 214 -13.88 -19.27 -9.05
CA ILE A 214 -15.02 -19.03 -8.14
C ILE A 214 -16.37 -18.97 -8.92
N LEU A 215 -16.38 -19.43 -10.18
CA LEU A 215 -17.58 -19.77 -10.95
C LEU A 215 -17.37 -21.09 -11.68
#